data_AF-A0A9X1UCQ4-F1
#
_entry.id   AF-A0A9X1UCQ4-F1
#
_cell.length_a   1.000
_cell.length_b   1.000
_cell.length_c   1.000
_cell.angle_alpha   90.00
_cell.angle_beta   90.00
_cell.angle_gamma   90.00
#
_symmetry.space_group_name_H-M   'P 1'
#
loop_
_entity.id
_entity.type
_entity.pdbx_description
1 polymer ?
#
loop_
_entity_poly.entity_id
_entity_poly.type
_entity_poly.pdbx_seq_one_letter_code
_entity_poly.pdbx_strand_id
1 'polypeptide(L)'
;MTDKSETGSIRDLDMEIVNEYGASTLRVGLGQGDVLLSPKEIDEIIEFLGFARVDITPPVPFEVLRNHQFPLETKATWKVITDPGFHGAVVFFRHSGYGWTGFAIPYTSLLKLLALELKTPQHFVTRTVN
;
A
#
# COMPACT_ATOMS: atom_id res chain seq x y z
N MET A 1 34.65 -26.72 -14.32
CA MET A 1 33.89 -25.74 -15.12
C MET A 1 32.92 -25.09 -14.17
N THR A 2 33.21 -23.84 -13.86
CA THR A 2 32.70 -23.05 -12.74
C THR A 2 31.31 -22.55 -13.06
N ASP A 3 30.35 -22.77 -12.17
CA ASP A 3 29.26 -21.82 -11.99
C ASP A 3 29.04 -21.66 -10.48
N LYS A 4 29.73 -20.68 -9.92
CA LYS A 4 29.41 -20.17 -8.59
C LYS A 4 28.21 -19.27 -8.81
N SER A 5 27.02 -19.76 -8.51
CA SER A 5 25.89 -18.89 -8.24
C SER A 5 26.24 -18.10 -6.97
N GLU A 6 26.87 -16.94 -7.14
CA GLU A 6 26.90 -15.88 -6.14
C GLU A 6 25.47 -15.39 -5.95
N THR A 7 24.70 -16.11 -5.14
CA THR A 7 23.62 -15.51 -4.38
C THR A 7 24.27 -14.45 -3.50
N GLY A 8 24.33 -13.23 -4.01
CA GLY A 8 24.69 -12.07 -3.21
C GLY A 8 23.82 -12.09 -1.98
N SER A 9 24.41 -12.41 -0.82
CA SER A 9 23.77 -12.28 0.47
C SER A 9 23.21 -10.88 0.50
N ILE A 10 21.88 -10.75 0.51
CA ILE A 10 21.25 -9.55 1.05
C ILE A 10 21.90 -9.45 2.42
N ARG A 11 22.81 -8.48 2.59
CA ARG A 11 23.48 -8.24 3.87
C ARG A 11 22.35 -8.18 4.89
N ASP A 12 22.44 -8.97 5.97
CA ASP A 12 21.34 -9.18 6.90
C ASP A 12 20.69 -7.84 7.24
N LEU A 13 19.49 -7.63 6.70
CA LEU A 13 18.69 -6.44 6.95
C LEU A 13 17.93 -6.71 8.23
N ASP A 14 18.33 -6.03 9.29
CA ASP A 14 17.68 -6.12 10.60
C ASP A 14 16.82 -4.88 10.84
N MET A 15 15.62 -5.07 11.37
CA MET A 15 14.69 -3.98 11.64
C MET A 15 14.00 -4.19 12.98
N GLU A 16 14.11 -3.21 13.86
CA GLU A 16 13.52 -3.25 15.20
C GLU A 16 12.91 -1.91 15.56
N ILE A 17 11.69 -1.92 16.09
CA ILE A 17 11.08 -0.73 16.69
C ILE A 17 11.69 -0.56 18.08
N VAL A 18 12.40 0.55 18.27
CA VAL A 18 12.98 0.96 19.55
C VAL A 18 12.20 2.13 20.11
N ASN A 19 12.05 2.15 21.44
CA ASN A 19 11.39 3.24 22.15
C ASN A 19 12.41 3.95 23.03
N GLU A 20 13.04 4.97 22.47
CA GLU A 20 13.97 5.82 23.20
C GLU A 20 13.24 7.07 23.68
N TYR A 21 13.26 7.30 25.00
CA TYR A 21 12.71 8.52 25.62
C TYR A 21 11.25 8.85 25.26
N GLY A 22 10.44 7.83 24.95
CA GLY A 22 9.02 7.98 24.63
C GLY A 22 8.72 8.28 23.16
N ALA A 23 9.73 8.36 22.30
CA ALA A 23 9.56 8.43 20.85
C ALA A 23 9.84 7.05 20.23
N SER A 24 8.88 6.55 19.45
CA SER A 24 9.06 5.31 18.69
C SER A 24 9.90 5.58 17.45
N THR A 25 11.07 4.96 17.36
CA THR A 25 11.98 5.02 16.20
C THR A 25 12.18 3.62 15.63
N LEU A 26 12.56 3.53 14.35
CA LEU A 26 12.92 2.27 13.70
C LEU A 26 14.45 2.20 13.60
N ARG A 27 15.06 1.23 14.26
CA ARG A 27 16.45 0.88 14.00
C ARG A 27 16.52 -0.02 12.77
N VAL A 28 17.33 0.38 11.79
CA VAL A 28 17.60 -0.41 10.59
C VAL A 28 19.09 -0.73 10.54
N GLY A 29 19.43 -2.02 10.59
CA GLY A 29 20.79 -2.53 10.44
C GLY A 29 21.03 -3.06 9.03
N LEU A 30 22.15 -2.69 8.41
CA LEU A 30 22.60 -3.26 7.14
C LEU A 30 24.12 -3.50 7.16
N GLY A 31 24.52 -4.77 7.24
CA GLY A 31 25.93 -5.13 7.36
C GLY A 31 26.51 -4.72 8.72
N GLN A 32 27.42 -3.74 8.74
CA GLN A 32 28.02 -3.24 10.00
C GLN A 32 27.53 -1.85 10.42
N GLY A 33 26.61 -1.26 9.65
CA GLY A 33 26.02 0.04 9.99
C GLY A 33 24.59 -0.13 10.49
N ASP A 34 24.22 0.70 11.46
CA ASP A 34 22.86 0.90 11.90
C ASP A 34 22.45 2.38 11.80
N VAL A 35 21.16 2.62 11.56
CA VAL A 35 20.57 3.95 11.56
C VAL A 35 19.26 3.92 12.33
N LEU A 36 19.01 4.98 13.12
CA LEU A 36 17.71 5.22 13.74
C LEU A 36 16.92 6.16 12.86
N LEU A 37 15.72 5.72 12.46
CA LEU A 37 14.79 6.50 11.66
C LEU A 37 13.60 6.92 12.51
N SER A 38 13.34 8.22 12.54
CA SER A 38 12.11 8.77 13.11
C SER A 38 10.90 8.44 12.22
N PRO A 39 9.67 8.52 12.76
CA PRO A 39 8.46 8.32 11.95
C PRO A 39 8.40 9.21 10.71
N LYS A 40 8.86 10.47 10.82
CA LYS A 40 8.89 11.41 9.70
C LYS A 40 9.84 10.96 8.60
N GLU A 41 11.03 10.49 8.95
CA GLU A 41 12.02 10.00 7.98
C GLU A 41 11.52 8.71 7.31
N ILE A 42 10.80 7.86 8.03
CA ILE A 42 10.16 6.66 7.47
C ILE A 42 9.11 7.07 6.43
N ASP A 43 8.25 8.04 6.74
CA ASP A 43 7.24 8.55 5.80
C ASP A 43 7.88 9.08 4.50
N GLU A 44 8.95 9.87 4.62
CA GLU A 44 9.70 10.43 3.48
C GLU A 44 10.35 9.32 2.63
N ILE A 45 10.92 8.29 3.26
CA ILE A 45 11.50 7.14 2.56
C ILE A 45 10.42 6.35 1.82
N ILE A 46 9.27 6.08 2.46
CA ILE A 46 8.16 5.35 1.83
C ILE A 46 7.67 6.12 0.59
N GLU A 47 7.49 7.44 0.70
CA GLU A 47 7.08 8.29 -0.41
C GLU A 47 8.08 8.21 -1.57
N PHE A 48 9.37 8.39 -1.27
CA PHE A 48 10.43 8.30 -2.28
C PHE A 48 10.48 6.92 -2.95
N LEU A 49 10.41 5.84 -2.16
CA LEU A 49 10.38 4.47 -2.69
C LEU A 49 9.14 4.21 -3.54
N GLY A 50 7.99 4.78 -3.17
CA GLY A 50 6.77 4.73 -3.96
C GLY A 50 6.96 5.32 -5.35
N PHE A 51 7.56 6.52 -5.44
CA PHE A 51 7.90 7.15 -6.72
C PHE A 51 8.92 6.33 -7.50
N ALA A 52 10.00 5.91 -6.87
CA ALA A 52 11.04 5.10 -7.53
C ALA A 52 10.48 3.77 -8.06
N ARG A 53 9.54 3.15 -7.34
CA ARG A 53 8.96 1.86 -7.72
C ARG A 53 8.22 1.89 -9.06
N VAL A 54 7.69 3.05 -9.46
CA VAL A 54 6.97 3.25 -10.74
C VAL A 54 7.85 2.90 -11.94
N ASP A 55 9.12 3.24 -11.88
CA ASP A 55 10.05 3.12 -13.02
C ASP A 55 10.92 1.85 -12.97
N ILE A 56 10.89 1.12 -11.86
CA ILE A 56 11.74 -0.07 -11.64
C ILE A 56 11.14 -1.31 -12.34
N THR A 57 12.00 -2.08 -13.01
CA THR A 57 11.66 -3.37 -13.62
C THR A 57 11.88 -4.53 -12.63
N PRO A 58 10.96 -5.52 -12.55
CA PRO A 58 9.73 -5.64 -13.32
C PRO A 58 8.65 -4.64 -12.88
N PRO A 59 7.74 -4.25 -13.78
CA PRO A 59 6.67 -3.31 -13.45
C PRO A 59 5.82 -3.83 -12.29
N VAL A 60 5.18 -2.91 -11.57
CA VAL A 60 4.20 -3.28 -10.53
C VAL A 60 3.10 -4.14 -11.18
N PRO A 61 2.76 -5.31 -10.62
CA PRO A 61 1.72 -6.16 -11.18
C PRO A 61 0.38 -5.40 -11.31
N PHE A 62 -0.25 -5.51 -12.48
CA PHE A 62 -1.58 -4.92 -12.72
C PHE A 62 -2.71 -5.67 -12.03
N GLU A 63 -2.50 -6.96 -11.73
CA GLU A 63 -3.49 -7.81 -11.06
C GLU A 63 -3.13 -8.02 -9.59
N VAL A 64 -4.17 -8.09 -8.76
CA VAL A 64 -4.02 -8.45 -7.34
C VAL A 64 -3.58 -9.91 -7.25
N LEU A 65 -2.38 -10.13 -6.71
CA LEU A 65 -1.82 -11.45 -6.50
C LEU A 65 -2.62 -12.20 -5.43
N ARG A 66 -3.37 -13.23 -5.84
CA ARG A 66 -4.28 -13.99 -4.95
C ARG A 66 -3.58 -14.76 -3.82
N ASN A 67 -2.28 -15.00 -3.96
CA ASN A 67 -1.44 -15.70 -3.00
C ASN A 67 -0.68 -14.76 -2.07
N HIS A 68 -0.88 -13.44 -2.18
CA HIS A 68 -0.23 -12.45 -1.33
C HIS A 68 -1.09 -12.11 -0.12
N GLN A 69 -0.46 -11.97 1.05
CA GLN A 69 -1.15 -11.50 2.25
C GLN A 69 -1.17 -9.98 2.24
N PHE A 70 -2.37 -9.40 2.28
CA PHE A 70 -2.54 -7.95 2.35
C PHE A 70 -2.99 -7.55 3.75
N PRO A 71 -2.35 -6.56 4.40
CA PRO A 71 -2.94 -5.93 5.57
C PRO A 71 -4.25 -5.25 5.15
N LEU A 72 -5.35 -5.61 5.81
CA LEU A 72 -6.68 -5.10 5.50
C LEU A 72 -7.15 -4.14 6.59
N GLU A 73 -7.54 -2.94 6.16
CA GLU A 73 -8.20 -1.97 7.02
C GLU A 73 -9.71 -2.26 7.08
N THR A 74 -10.19 -2.76 8.21
CA THR A 74 -11.62 -3.13 8.39
C THR A 74 -12.51 -1.93 8.70
N LYS A 75 -11.93 -0.80 9.12
CA LYS A 75 -12.62 0.48 9.38
C LYS A 75 -11.99 1.59 8.53
N ALA A 76 -11.96 1.40 7.22
CA ALA A 76 -11.41 2.38 6.31
C ALA A 76 -12.17 3.71 6.43
N THR A 77 -11.45 4.76 6.84
CA THR A 77 -11.94 6.13 6.69
C THR A 77 -11.52 6.62 5.33
N TRP A 78 -12.46 7.20 4.59
CA TRP A 78 -12.20 7.75 3.26
C TRP A 78 -12.72 9.17 3.17
N LYS A 79 -12.11 9.95 2.27
CA LYS A 79 -12.50 11.33 1.97
C LYS A 79 -12.42 11.56 0.48
N VAL A 80 -13.28 12.42 -0.06
CA VAL A 80 -13.21 12.84 -1.46
C VAL A 80 -12.80 14.30 -1.49
N ILE A 81 -11.81 14.60 -2.32
CA ILE A 81 -11.43 15.97 -2.65
C ILE A 81 -11.68 16.17 -4.14
N THR A 82 -12.42 17.22 -4.46
CA THR A 82 -12.64 17.66 -5.83
C THR A 82 -11.54 18.61 -6.23
N ASP A 83 -10.80 18.27 -7.29
CA ASP A 83 -9.83 19.17 -7.91
C ASP A 83 -10.47 19.83 -9.15
N PRO A 84 -10.60 21.16 -9.20
CA PRO A 84 -11.17 21.87 -10.36
C PRO A 84 -10.45 21.56 -11.68
N GLY A 85 -9.16 21.18 -11.64
CA GLY A 85 -8.37 20.83 -12.81
C GLY A 85 -8.52 19.38 -13.27
N PHE A 86 -9.16 18.52 -12.48
CA PHE A 86 -9.30 17.09 -12.77
C PHE A 86 -10.76 16.71 -12.99
N HIS A 87 -11.09 16.26 -14.21
CA HIS A 87 -12.44 15.77 -14.52
C HIS A 87 -12.66 14.35 -13.96
N GLY A 88 -13.04 14.30 -12.69
CA GLY A 88 -13.24 13.08 -11.91
C GLY A 88 -13.35 13.39 -10.42
N ALA A 89 -12.85 12.49 -9.59
CA ALA A 89 -12.75 12.68 -8.15
C ALA A 89 -11.45 12.10 -7.62
N VAL A 90 -10.85 12.73 -6.61
CA VAL A 90 -9.71 12.16 -5.90
C VAL A 90 -10.22 11.58 -4.59
N VAL A 91 -10.12 10.26 -4.45
CA VAL A 91 -10.55 9.53 -3.25
C VAL A 91 -9.32 9.23 -2.41
N PHE A 92 -9.36 9.63 -1.15
CA PHE A 92 -8.32 9.35 -0.16
C PHE A 92 -8.78 8.24 0.76
N PHE A 93 -7.93 7.24 0.98
CA PHE A 93 -8.13 6.18 1.97
C PHE A 93 -7.10 6.31 3.09
N ARG A 94 -7.53 6.17 4.34
CA ARG A 94 -6.62 6.06 5.49
C ARG A 94 -6.09 4.64 5.60
N HIS A 95 -4.78 4.48 5.62
CA HIS A 95 -4.08 3.21 5.82
C HIS A 95 -3.14 3.29 7.02
N SER A 96 -3.26 2.40 8.01
CA SER A 96 -2.54 2.49 9.29
C SER A 96 -1.03 2.69 9.13
N GLY A 97 -0.42 2.06 8.12
CA GLY A 97 1.01 2.20 7.82
C GLY A 97 1.41 3.30 6.84
N TYR A 98 0.50 3.85 6.03
CA TYR A 98 0.84 4.83 4.95
C TYR A 98 0.18 6.20 5.12
N GLY A 99 -0.51 6.44 6.23
CA GLY A 99 -1.21 7.72 6.40
C GLY A 99 -2.45 7.81 5.52
N TRP A 100 -2.54 8.88 4.73
CA TRP A 100 -3.60 9.10 3.73
C TRP A 100 -3.05 8.86 2.33
N THR A 101 -3.69 7.98 1.56
CA THR A 101 -3.29 7.66 0.18
C THR A 101 -4.40 8.07 -0.78
N GLY A 102 -4.07 8.91 -1.76
CA GLY A 102 -5.00 9.46 -2.74
C GLY A 102 -5.01 8.68 -4.06
N PHE A 103 -6.20 8.50 -4.63
CA PHE A 103 -6.42 7.86 -5.92
C PHE A 103 -7.29 8.75 -6.79
N ALA A 104 -6.75 9.19 -7.92
CA ALA A 104 -7.50 9.93 -8.92
C ALA A 104 -8.36 8.95 -9.72
N ILE A 105 -9.68 9.08 -9.62
CA ILE A 105 -10.64 8.26 -10.36
C ILE A 105 -11.23 9.14 -11.47
N PRO A 106 -10.94 8.85 -12.75
CA PRO A 106 -11.51 9.59 -13.87
C PRO A 106 -13.05 9.49 -13.87
N TYR A 107 -13.71 10.53 -14.37
CA TYR A 107 -15.18 10.59 -14.43
C TYR A 107 -15.83 9.34 -15.04
N THR A 108 -15.27 8.81 -16.13
CA THR A 108 -15.77 7.60 -16.80
C THR A 108 -15.71 6.35 -15.91
N SER A 109 -14.74 6.25 -15.01
CA SER A 109 -14.64 5.17 -14.03
C SER A 109 -15.62 5.36 -12.86
N LEU A 110 -15.87 6.59 -12.42
CA LEU A 110 -16.90 6.89 -11.42
C LEU A 110 -18.29 6.47 -11.89
N LEU A 111 -18.62 6.71 -13.17
CA LEU A 111 -19.89 6.26 -13.75
C LEU A 111 -20.06 4.73 -13.69
N LYS A 112 -18.97 3.98 -13.87
CA LYS A 112 -18.99 2.51 -13.74
C LYS A 112 -19.27 2.07 -12.30
N LEU A 113 -18.68 2.75 -11.31
CA LEU A 113 -18.92 2.46 -9.89
C LEU A 113 -20.39 2.71 -9.52
N LEU A 114 -20.94 3.86 -9.93
CA LEU A 114 -22.35 4.19 -9.69
C LEU A 114 -23.30 3.16 -10.34
N ALA A 115 -22.98 2.68 -11.54
CA ALA A 115 -23.77 1.67 -12.23
C ALA A 115 -23.75 0.29 -11.53
N LEU A 116 -22.72 -0.02 -10.74
CA LEU A 116 -22.66 -1.26 -9.93
C LEU A 116 -23.57 -1.17 -8.71
N GLU A 117 -23.66 0.00 -8.07
CA GLU A 117 -24.53 0.22 -6.91
C GLU A 117 -26.02 0.14 -7.28
N LEU A 118 -26.36 0.47 -8.52
CA LEU A 118 -27.71 0.32 -9.08
C LEU A 118 -28.07 -1.13 -9.45
N LYS A 119 -27.09 -2.06 -9.47
CA LYS A 119 -27.33 -3.50 -9.58
C LYS A 119 -27.41 -4.10 -8.18
N THR A 120 -28.50 -3.84 -7.47
CA THR A 120 -28.81 -4.52 -6.20
C THR A 120 -28.70 -6.04 -6.40
N PRO A 121 -28.02 -6.79 -5.51
CA PRO A 121 -27.97 -8.24 -5.62
C PRO A 121 -29.38 -8.80 -5.47
N GLN A 122 -29.92 -9.36 -6.56
CA GLN A 122 -31.14 -10.15 -6.50
C GLN A 122 -30.84 -11.47 -5.78
N HIS A 123 -31.29 -11.54 -4.52
CA HIS A 123 -31.64 -12.76 -3.78
C HIS A 123 -30.49 -13.72 -3.37
N PHE A 124 -30.07 -13.63 -2.10
CA PHE A 124 -29.77 -14.83 -1.31
C PHE A 124 -31.09 -15.35 -0.71
N VAL A 125 -31.78 -16.23 -1.43
CA VAL A 125 -32.84 -17.05 -0.82
C VAL A 125 -32.17 -18.25 -0.16
N THR A 126 -32.11 -18.24 1.17
CA THR A 126 -31.71 -19.40 1.97
C THR A 126 -32.74 -20.51 1.73
N ARG A 127 -32.37 -21.55 0.99
CA ARG A 127 -33.14 -22.80 0.99
C ARG A 127 -32.93 -23.48 2.35
N THR A 128 -33.90 -23.35 3.24
CA THR A 128 -34.02 -24.25 4.39
C THR A 128 -34.45 -25.61 3.84
N VAL A 129 -33.58 -26.61 4.00
CA VAL A 129 -33.90 -28.01 3.70
C VAL A 129 -34.59 -28.58 4.94
N ASN A 130 -35.83 -29.04 4.81
CA ASN A 130 -36.46 -29.98 5.73
C ASN A 130 -36.37 -31.39 5.13
#